data_AF-A0AAD2DBA8-F1
#
_entry.id   AF-A0AAD2DBA8-F1
#
_cell.length_a   1.000
_cell.length_b   1.000
_cell.length_c   1.000
_cell.angle_alpha   90.00
_cell.angle_beta   90.00
_cell.angle_gamma   90.00
#
_symmetry.space_group_name_H-M   'P 1'
#
loop_
_entity.id
_entity.type
_entity.pdbx_description
1 polymer ?
#
loop_
_entity_poly.entity_id
_entity_poly.type
_entity_poly.pdbx_seq_one_letter_code
_entity_poly.pdbx_strand_id
1 'polypeptide(L)'
;MLTCWNTKTQQESLSRKSKRAKNKEIKQFEKIMKRETTFKVTLSQDLILLRNRIEKLISIGKYEEADILKDKAEELEKVEYTKAAIESELDIDKDKERLIAAHQKTIEAMLRRIERDRREQTRHRKDDTQRLVQRNKNLLKDIDTRQAQEKRKTKQFLTWALSDIHTFKNLKSKIAQSQSGKARNFRGPKPKSIPKTRARRMNIMNNKYSTLMKNRNSLPMVNKSRESRSEVKIHRKKNIQSNLPGSLLHVMKHKAGIKLPKKSLHNMSYNDAYGVLEDIESSANYSSVM
;
A
#
# COMPACT_ATOMS: atom_id res chain seq x y z
N MET A 1 1.73 -28.91 -7.59
CA MET A 1 2.96 -28.34 -6.99
C MET A 1 3.90 -27.65 -8.00
N LEU A 2 3.58 -27.54 -9.30
CA LEU A 2 4.48 -26.98 -10.33
C LEU A 2 4.46 -25.43 -10.47
N THR A 3 3.63 -24.70 -9.72
CA THR A 3 3.52 -23.23 -9.86
C THR A 3 4.51 -22.42 -9.03
N CYS A 4 5.26 -23.04 -8.11
CA CYS A 4 6.16 -22.34 -7.19
C CYS A 4 7.56 -22.02 -7.78
N TRP A 5 8.01 -22.78 -8.79
CA TRP A 5 9.32 -22.56 -9.42
C TRP A 5 9.35 -21.34 -10.36
N ASN A 6 8.20 -20.93 -10.89
CA ASN A 6 8.10 -19.84 -11.86
C ASN A 6 8.14 -18.45 -11.20
N THR A 7 7.76 -18.34 -9.92
CA THR A 7 7.71 -17.05 -9.22
C THR A 7 9.10 -16.55 -8.83
N LYS A 8 10.02 -17.45 -8.45
CA LYS A 8 11.40 -17.09 -8.09
C LYS A 8 12.18 -16.58 -9.29
N THR A 9 12.11 -17.28 -10.42
CA THR A 9 12.76 -16.86 -11.68
C THR A 9 12.16 -15.56 -12.20
N GLN A 10 10.85 -15.36 -12.10
CA GLN A 10 10.19 -14.09 -12.44
C GLN A 10 10.67 -12.95 -11.53
N GLN A 11 10.75 -13.16 -10.21
CA GLN A 11 11.26 -12.15 -9.27
C GLN A 11 12.71 -11.77 -9.54
N GLU A 12 13.57 -12.74 -9.82
CA GLU A 12 14.97 -12.48 -10.18
C GLU A 12 15.07 -11.70 -11.49
N SER A 13 14.25 -12.03 -12.50
CA SER A 13 14.23 -11.31 -13.78
C SER A 13 13.80 -9.85 -13.62
N LEU A 14 12.78 -9.58 -12.78
CA LEU A 14 12.30 -8.23 -12.48
C LEU A 14 13.33 -7.44 -11.69
N SER A 15 13.99 -8.07 -10.72
CA SER A 15 15.10 -7.48 -9.96
C SER A 15 16.26 -7.08 -10.87
N ARG A 16 16.65 -7.95 -11.81
CA ARG A 16 17.67 -7.64 -12.83
C ARG A 16 17.24 -6.49 -13.73
N LYS A 17 15.99 -6.48 -14.22
CA LYS A 17 15.46 -5.38 -15.05
C LYS A 17 15.49 -4.04 -14.31
N SER A 18 15.07 -4.01 -13.04
CA SER A 18 15.10 -2.79 -12.21
C SER A 18 16.53 -2.28 -11.97
N LYS A 19 17.48 -3.18 -11.66
CA LYS A 19 18.91 -2.80 -11.51
C LYS A 19 19.47 -2.22 -12.80
N ARG A 20 19.16 -2.84 -13.95
CA ARG A 20 19.59 -2.33 -15.27
C ARG A 20 19.01 -0.95 -15.57
N ALA A 21 17.74 -0.71 -15.27
CA ALA A 21 17.11 0.59 -15.48
C ALA A 21 17.80 1.70 -14.66
N LYS A 22 18.04 1.45 -13.35
CA LYS A 22 18.76 2.39 -12.48
C LYS A 22 20.18 2.68 -12.96
N ASN A 23 20.90 1.64 -13.39
CA ASN A 23 22.25 1.82 -13.90
C ASN A 23 22.27 2.62 -15.22
N LYS A 24 21.26 2.46 -16.08
CA LYS A 24 21.11 3.27 -17.29
C LYS A 24 20.86 4.74 -16.95
N GLU A 25 19.98 5.00 -15.99
CA GLU A 25 19.68 6.36 -15.52
C GLU A 25 20.91 7.03 -14.89
N ILE A 26 21.67 6.33 -14.04
CA ILE A 26 22.92 6.85 -13.47
C ILE A 26 23.93 7.19 -14.57
N LYS A 27 24.09 6.32 -15.58
CA LYS A 27 24.98 6.59 -16.73
C LYS A 27 24.52 7.78 -17.57
N GLN A 28 23.21 7.94 -17.77
CA GLN A 28 22.65 9.08 -18.47
C GLN A 28 22.89 10.37 -17.68
N PHE A 29 22.69 10.33 -16.37
CA PHE A 29 22.96 11.44 -15.47
C PHE A 29 24.44 11.86 -15.52
N GLU A 30 25.37 10.90 -15.45
CA GLU A 30 26.81 11.17 -15.61
C GLU A 30 27.12 11.84 -16.95
N LYS A 31 26.51 11.38 -18.05
CA LYS A 31 26.71 12.00 -19.37
C LYS A 31 26.19 13.45 -19.43
N ILE A 32 25.03 13.72 -18.84
CA ILE A 32 24.45 15.06 -18.79
C ILE A 32 25.34 15.98 -17.96
N MET A 33 25.73 15.55 -16.76
CA MET A 33 26.57 16.36 -15.88
C MET A 33 27.94 16.64 -16.50
N LYS A 34 28.57 15.64 -17.15
CA LYS A 34 29.84 15.86 -17.88
C LYS A 34 29.72 16.89 -19.00
N ARG A 35 28.57 16.94 -19.71
CA ARG A 35 28.32 17.98 -20.73
C ARG A 35 28.09 19.35 -20.12
N GLU A 36 27.53 19.42 -18.91
CA GLU A 36 27.26 20.70 -18.25
C GLU A 36 28.50 21.28 -17.55
N THR A 37 29.37 20.44 -17.00
CA THR A 37 30.56 20.88 -16.26
C THR A 37 31.72 21.31 -17.14
N THR A 38 31.78 20.90 -18.42
CA THR A 38 32.86 21.26 -19.35
C THR A 38 33.00 22.75 -19.64
N PHE A 39 32.01 23.58 -19.27
CA PHE A 39 31.94 24.97 -19.74
C PHE A 39 32.47 26.03 -18.76
N LYS A 40 32.98 25.67 -17.57
CA LYS A 40 33.38 26.67 -16.55
C LYS A 40 34.71 26.35 -15.90
N VAL A 41 35.81 26.55 -16.63
CA VAL A 41 37.15 26.66 -16.03
C VAL A 41 37.43 28.15 -15.79
N THR A 42 37.48 28.55 -14.53
CA THR A 42 37.94 29.89 -14.16
C THR A 42 39.45 29.86 -14.05
N LEU A 43 40.14 30.43 -15.03
CA LEU A 43 41.59 30.58 -15.02
C LEU A 43 42.02 31.52 -13.88
N SER A 44 43.16 31.26 -13.25
CA SER A 44 43.66 32.16 -12.21
C SER A 44 44.06 33.52 -12.79
N GLN A 45 44.00 34.53 -11.92
CA GLN A 45 44.48 35.86 -12.24
C GLN A 45 45.97 35.85 -12.62
N ASP A 46 46.76 34.97 -12.03
CA ASP A 46 48.19 34.83 -12.31
C ASP A 46 48.46 34.32 -13.74
N LEU A 47 47.68 33.34 -14.22
CA LEU A 47 47.76 32.87 -15.61
C LEU A 47 47.44 33.99 -16.60
N ILE A 48 46.39 34.76 -16.31
CA ILE A 48 45.97 35.91 -17.15
C ILE A 48 47.08 36.97 -17.18
N LEU A 49 47.70 37.27 -16.03
CA LEU A 49 48.80 38.22 -15.95
C LEU A 49 50.04 37.75 -16.72
N LEU A 50 50.37 36.45 -16.65
CA LEU A 50 51.47 35.86 -17.44
C LEU A 50 51.21 35.97 -18.95
N ARG A 51 50.00 35.63 -19.40
CA ARG A 51 49.59 35.77 -20.82
C ARG A 51 49.69 37.21 -21.31
N ASN A 52 49.17 38.16 -20.54
CA ASN A 52 49.29 39.60 -20.85
C ASN A 52 50.75 40.07 -20.89
N ARG A 53 51.62 39.52 -20.03
CA ARG A 53 53.06 39.84 -20.03
C ARG A 53 53.77 39.27 -21.25
N ILE A 54 53.44 38.04 -21.66
CA ILE A 54 53.94 37.41 -22.89
C ILE A 54 53.58 38.28 -24.11
N GLU A 55 52.32 38.69 -24.25
CA GLU A 55 51.87 39.56 -25.34
C GLU A 55 52.65 40.88 -25.41
N LYS A 56 52.90 41.51 -24.25
CA LYS A 56 53.70 42.74 -24.17
C LYS A 56 55.16 42.51 -24.60
N LEU A 57 55.79 41.41 -24.17
CA LEU A 57 57.17 41.11 -24.54
C LEU A 57 57.33 40.78 -26.03
N ILE A 58 56.36 40.08 -26.61
CA ILE A 58 56.30 39.83 -28.06
C ILE A 58 56.20 41.17 -28.82
N SER A 59 55.37 42.10 -28.34
CA SER A 59 55.21 43.43 -28.95
C SER A 59 56.49 44.27 -28.90
N ILE A 60 57.33 44.08 -27.87
CA ILE A 60 58.62 44.78 -27.69
C ILE A 60 59.75 44.08 -28.47
N GLY A 61 59.52 42.89 -29.03
CA GLY A 61 60.51 42.11 -29.79
C GLY A 61 61.46 41.26 -28.93
N LYS A 62 61.12 41.04 -27.66
CA LYS A 62 61.90 40.23 -26.70
C LYS A 62 61.43 38.76 -26.70
N TYR A 63 61.77 38.02 -27.74
CA TYR A 63 61.23 36.67 -27.96
C TYR A 63 61.75 35.62 -26.96
N GLU A 64 63.04 35.67 -26.59
CA GLU A 64 63.64 34.70 -25.67
C GLU A 64 62.99 34.73 -24.28
N GLU A 65 62.78 35.94 -23.73
CA GLU A 65 62.08 36.11 -22.45
C GLU A 65 60.62 35.66 -22.52
N ALA A 66 59.97 35.89 -23.67
CA ALA A 66 58.58 35.50 -23.89
C ALA A 66 58.41 33.98 -23.93
N ASP A 67 59.35 33.24 -24.54
CA ASP A 67 59.29 31.79 -24.65
C ASP A 67 59.43 31.11 -23.27
N ILE A 68 60.35 31.59 -22.43
CA ILE A 68 60.49 31.11 -21.05
C ILE A 68 59.21 31.34 -20.22
N LEU A 69 58.55 32.50 -20.40
CA LEU A 69 57.28 32.78 -19.72
C LEU A 69 56.13 31.95 -20.28
N LYS A 70 56.15 31.63 -21.57
CA LYS A 70 55.17 30.77 -22.23
C LYS A 70 55.22 29.36 -21.64
N ASP A 71 56.40 28.76 -21.49
CA ASP A 71 56.54 27.44 -20.87
C ASP A 71 55.96 27.41 -19.45
N LYS A 72 56.23 28.46 -18.65
CA LYS A 72 55.67 28.61 -17.29
C LYS A 72 54.15 28.76 -17.30
N ALA A 73 53.62 29.55 -18.25
CA ALA A 73 52.18 29.72 -18.39
C ALA A 73 51.50 28.41 -18.81
N GLU A 74 52.11 27.63 -19.72
CA GLU A 74 51.59 26.32 -20.13
C GLU A 74 51.62 25.29 -19.00
N GLU A 75 52.67 25.28 -18.18
CA GLU A 75 52.73 24.43 -16.99
C GLU A 75 51.63 24.77 -15.98
N LEU A 76 51.45 26.07 -15.70
CA LEU A 76 50.43 26.55 -14.77
C LEU A 76 49.01 26.28 -15.30
N GLU A 77 48.78 26.48 -16.59
CA GLU A 77 47.53 26.16 -17.27
C GLU A 77 47.20 24.65 -17.18
N LYS A 78 48.19 23.77 -17.41
CA LYS A 78 48.01 22.31 -17.24
C LYS A 78 47.60 21.97 -15.80
N VAL A 79 48.25 22.57 -14.80
CA VAL A 79 47.90 22.35 -13.39
C VAL A 79 46.47 22.82 -13.09
N GLU A 80 46.07 23.99 -13.57
CA GLU A 80 44.71 24.49 -13.35
C GLU A 80 43.64 23.63 -14.03
N TYR A 81 43.87 23.19 -15.25
CA TYR A 81 42.96 22.27 -15.94
C TYR A 81 42.82 20.93 -15.21
N THR A 82 43.93 20.36 -14.72
CA THR A 82 43.87 19.11 -13.95
C THR A 82 43.09 19.30 -12.64
N LYS A 83 43.30 20.41 -11.94
CA LYS A 83 42.58 20.74 -10.72
C LYS A 83 41.07 20.93 -10.98
N ALA A 84 40.71 21.68 -12.02
CA ALA A 84 39.32 21.90 -12.40
C ALA A 84 38.63 20.59 -12.84
N ALA A 85 39.35 19.70 -13.53
CA ALA A 85 38.84 18.37 -13.89
C ALA A 85 38.53 17.53 -12.64
N ILE A 86 39.46 17.50 -11.68
CA ILE A 86 39.26 16.77 -10.40
C ILE A 86 38.06 17.35 -9.63
N GLU A 87 37.96 18.67 -9.50
CA GLU A 87 36.86 19.32 -8.80
C GLU A 87 35.50 19.03 -9.48
N SER A 88 35.45 19.06 -10.81
CA SER A 88 34.27 18.67 -11.59
C SER A 88 33.89 17.22 -11.33
N GLU A 89 34.84 16.28 -11.32
CA GLU A 89 34.56 14.87 -11.04
C GLU A 89 34.01 14.68 -9.62
N LEU A 90 34.57 15.36 -8.62
CA LEU A 90 34.07 15.31 -7.24
C LEU A 90 32.63 15.83 -7.12
N ASP A 91 32.27 16.86 -7.86
CA ASP A 91 30.90 17.39 -7.84
C ASP A 91 29.90 16.45 -8.55
N ILE A 92 30.33 15.81 -9.66
CA ILE A 92 29.55 14.76 -10.32
C ILE A 92 29.30 13.60 -9.37
N ASP A 93 30.33 13.16 -8.63
CA ASP A 93 30.21 12.05 -7.67
C ASP A 93 29.28 12.39 -6.51
N LYS A 94 29.36 13.60 -5.94
CA LYS A 94 28.42 14.07 -4.90
C LYS A 94 26.97 14.04 -5.40
N ASP A 95 26.73 14.53 -6.61
CA ASP A 95 25.37 14.57 -7.17
C ASP A 95 24.86 13.16 -7.52
N LYS A 96 25.74 12.26 -7.96
CA LYS A 96 25.45 10.84 -8.14
C LYS A 96 25.09 10.14 -6.83
N GLU A 97 25.83 10.39 -5.75
CA GLU A 97 25.52 9.88 -4.42
C GLU A 97 24.14 10.36 -3.93
N ARG A 98 23.82 11.64 -4.16
CA ARG A 98 22.50 12.19 -3.85
C ARG A 98 21.38 11.49 -4.62
N LEU A 99 21.58 11.23 -5.91
CA LEU A 99 20.63 10.51 -6.75
C LEU A 99 20.42 9.07 -6.24
N ILE A 100 21.50 8.36 -5.93
CA ILE A 100 21.44 7.01 -5.36
C ILE A 100 20.68 7.00 -4.02
N ALA A 101 20.98 7.96 -3.13
CA ALA A 101 20.29 8.07 -1.85
C ALA A 101 18.79 8.37 -2.01
N ALA A 102 18.41 9.20 -3.00
CA ALA A 102 17.01 9.46 -3.33
C ALA A 102 16.29 8.20 -3.84
N HIS A 103 16.95 7.42 -4.70
CA HIS A 103 16.43 6.13 -5.16
C HIS A 103 16.25 5.14 -3.99
N GLN A 104 17.24 5.07 -3.09
CA GLN A 104 17.17 4.18 -1.93
C GLN A 104 16.01 4.53 -1.00
N LYS A 105 15.81 5.81 -0.69
CA LYS A 105 14.64 6.28 0.09
C LYS A 105 13.32 5.92 -0.56
N THR A 106 13.24 6.02 -1.89
CA THR A 106 12.03 5.66 -2.65
C THR A 106 11.74 4.15 -2.55
N ILE A 107 12.78 3.31 -2.68
CA ILE A 107 12.66 1.85 -2.53
C ILE A 107 12.19 1.50 -1.12
N GLU A 108 12.79 2.09 -0.08
CA GLU A 108 12.42 1.83 1.31
C GLU A 108 10.97 2.23 1.60
N ALA A 109 10.51 3.35 1.05
CA ALA A 109 9.12 3.77 1.16
C ALA A 109 8.15 2.77 0.51
N MET A 110 8.50 2.24 -0.67
CA MET A 110 7.72 1.21 -1.35
C MET A 110 7.69 -0.10 -0.56
N LEU A 111 8.82 -0.54 0.00
CA LEU A 111 8.89 -1.75 0.83
C LEU A 111 8.01 -1.63 2.08
N ARG A 112 8.06 -0.48 2.77
CA ARG A 112 7.20 -0.23 3.95
C ARG A 112 5.71 -0.27 3.61
N ARG A 113 5.32 0.18 2.42
CA ARG A 113 3.94 0.10 1.93
C ARG A 113 3.54 -1.36 1.69
N ILE A 114 4.36 -2.12 0.96
CA ILE A 114 4.12 -3.55 0.69
C ILE A 114 3.97 -4.33 2.01
N GLU A 115 4.83 -4.07 2.99
CA GLU A 115 4.76 -4.73 4.29
C GLU A 115 3.50 -4.36 5.09
N ARG A 116 3.02 -3.13 4.97
CA ARG A 116 1.76 -2.69 5.58
C ARG A 116 0.58 -3.41 4.94
N ASP A 117 0.53 -3.42 3.61
CA ASP A 117 -0.54 -4.07 2.84
C ASP A 117 -0.57 -5.59 3.14
N ARG A 118 0.60 -6.23 3.24
CA ARG A 118 0.72 -7.65 3.63
C ARG A 118 0.16 -7.90 5.04
N ARG A 119 0.46 -7.03 6.00
CA ARG A 119 -0.05 -7.13 7.38
C ARG A 119 -1.56 -6.94 7.43
N GLU A 120 -2.08 -5.99 6.67
CA GLU A 120 -3.52 -5.74 6.54
C GLU A 120 -4.26 -6.93 5.93
N GLN A 121 -3.78 -7.48 4.80
CA GLN A 121 -4.33 -8.69 4.20
C GLN A 121 -4.31 -9.89 5.16
N THR A 122 -3.23 -10.05 5.91
CA THR A 122 -3.12 -11.11 6.92
C THR A 122 -4.16 -10.93 8.02
N ARG A 123 -4.38 -9.69 8.47
CA ARG A 123 -5.42 -9.38 9.46
C ARG A 123 -6.82 -9.68 8.92
N HIS A 124 -7.14 -9.26 7.70
CA HIS A 124 -8.42 -9.58 7.06
C HIS A 124 -8.67 -11.09 6.97
N ARG A 125 -7.67 -11.86 6.53
CA ARG A 125 -7.79 -13.33 6.48
C ARG A 125 -8.04 -13.96 7.85
N LYS A 126 -7.40 -13.44 8.91
CA LYS A 126 -7.63 -13.90 10.29
C LYS A 126 -9.06 -13.61 10.74
N ASP A 127 -9.53 -12.38 10.51
CA ASP A 127 -10.87 -11.95 10.88
C ASP A 127 -11.95 -12.76 10.14
N ASP A 128 -11.75 -13.03 8.84
CA ASP A 128 -12.66 -13.85 8.05
C ASP A 128 -12.67 -15.31 8.49
N THR A 129 -11.48 -15.87 8.80
CA THR A 129 -11.37 -17.21 9.37
C THR A 129 -12.12 -17.31 10.70
N GLN A 130 -11.98 -16.30 11.57
CA GLN A 130 -12.68 -16.26 12.85
C GLN A 130 -14.21 -16.19 12.65
N ARG A 131 -14.69 -15.39 11.71
CA ARG A 131 -16.13 -15.30 11.37
C ARG A 131 -16.67 -16.63 10.87
N LEU A 132 -15.92 -17.33 10.02
CA LEU A 132 -16.30 -18.66 9.52
C LEU A 132 -16.36 -19.69 10.66
N VAL A 133 -15.34 -19.72 11.52
CA VAL A 133 -15.33 -20.58 12.71
C VAL A 133 -16.53 -20.31 13.61
N GLN A 134 -16.89 -19.04 13.83
CA GLN A 134 -18.05 -18.69 14.65
C GLN A 134 -19.36 -19.14 14.00
N ARG A 135 -19.52 -18.98 12.68
CA ARG A 135 -20.69 -19.49 11.94
C ARG A 135 -20.81 -21.01 12.08
N ASN A 136 -19.71 -21.74 11.90
CA ASN A 136 -19.70 -23.20 12.06
C ASN A 136 -20.06 -23.63 13.49
N LYS A 137 -19.55 -22.93 14.51
CA LYS A 137 -19.93 -23.17 15.91
C LYS A 137 -21.42 -22.94 16.15
N ASN A 138 -22.01 -21.90 15.55
CA ASN A 138 -23.43 -21.62 15.68
C ASN A 138 -24.27 -22.71 15.00
N LEU A 139 -23.91 -23.11 13.78
CA LEU A 139 -24.58 -24.20 13.05
C LEU A 139 -24.53 -25.52 13.82
N LEU A 140 -23.39 -25.85 14.42
CA LEU A 140 -23.25 -27.06 15.24
C LEU A 140 -24.18 -27.03 16.45
N LYS A 141 -24.25 -25.91 17.17
CA LYS A 141 -25.18 -25.73 18.30
C LYS A 141 -26.64 -25.85 17.86
N ASP A 142 -26.99 -25.32 16.70
CA ASP A 142 -28.34 -25.43 16.15
C ASP A 142 -28.70 -26.88 15.80
N ILE A 143 -27.75 -27.65 15.26
CA ILE A 143 -27.93 -29.08 15.00
C ILE A 143 -28.13 -29.84 16.32
N ASP A 144 -27.28 -29.61 17.32
CA ASP A 144 -27.37 -30.28 18.63
C ASP A 144 -28.71 -30.00 19.32
N THR A 145 -29.17 -28.75 19.28
CA THR A 145 -30.47 -28.38 19.86
C THR A 145 -31.65 -29.04 19.14
N ARG A 146 -31.62 -29.12 17.80
CA ARG A 146 -32.62 -29.86 17.02
C ARG A 146 -32.60 -31.35 17.33
N GLN A 147 -31.42 -31.96 17.38
CA GLN A 147 -31.27 -33.38 17.75
C GLN A 147 -31.79 -33.64 19.16
N ALA A 148 -31.51 -32.76 20.12
CA ALA A 148 -32.01 -32.88 21.48
C ALA A 148 -33.55 -32.75 21.54
N GLN A 149 -34.16 -31.88 20.73
CA GLN A 149 -35.61 -31.77 20.61
C GLN A 149 -36.23 -33.04 20.01
N GLU A 150 -35.64 -33.60 18.94
CA GLU A 150 -36.11 -34.86 18.35
C GLU A 150 -35.96 -36.04 19.33
N LYS A 151 -34.84 -36.12 20.07
CA LYS A 151 -34.66 -37.10 21.16
C LYS A 151 -35.73 -36.97 22.24
N ARG A 152 -36.15 -35.74 22.58
CA ARG A 152 -37.24 -35.51 23.54
C ARG A 152 -38.60 -35.94 22.98
N LYS A 153 -38.90 -35.59 21.74
CA LYS A 153 -40.15 -36.00 21.06
C LYS A 153 -40.25 -37.52 20.95
N THR A 154 -39.20 -38.18 20.48
CA THR A 154 -39.13 -39.65 20.38
C THR A 154 -39.26 -40.31 21.74
N LYS A 155 -38.58 -39.81 22.78
CA LYS A 155 -38.76 -40.32 24.15
C LYS A 155 -40.20 -40.16 24.65
N GLN A 156 -40.82 -39.00 24.46
CA GLN A 156 -42.21 -38.76 24.84
C GLN A 156 -43.18 -39.68 24.10
N PHE A 157 -42.99 -39.84 22.78
CA PHE A 157 -43.77 -40.75 21.96
C PHE A 157 -43.64 -42.20 22.44
N LEU A 158 -42.42 -42.67 22.73
CA LEU A 158 -42.18 -44.01 23.28
C LEU A 158 -42.81 -44.18 24.66
N THR A 159 -42.65 -43.20 25.57
CA THR A 159 -43.31 -43.25 26.89
C THR A 159 -44.83 -43.30 26.75
N TRP A 160 -45.40 -42.52 25.85
CA TRP A 160 -46.84 -42.53 25.57
C TRP A 160 -47.30 -43.88 25.01
N ALA A 161 -46.66 -44.37 23.94
CA ALA A 161 -46.98 -45.66 23.32
C ALA A 161 -46.86 -46.83 24.30
N LEU A 162 -45.85 -46.83 25.17
CA LEU A 162 -45.68 -47.85 26.21
C LEU A 162 -46.69 -47.73 27.36
N SER A 163 -47.06 -46.50 27.74
CA SER A 163 -48.09 -46.26 28.77
C SER A 163 -49.46 -46.71 28.30
N ASP A 164 -49.78 -46.49 27.02
CA ASP A 164 -51.03 -46.93 26.41
C ASP A 164 -51.15 -48.46 26.38
N ILE A 165 -50.05 -49.21 26.26
CA ILE A 165 -50.06 -50.68 26.40
C ILE A 165 -50.46 -51.11 27.82
N HIS A 166 -50.01 -50.39 28.86
CA HIS A 166 -50.38 -50.68 30.24
C HIS A 166 -51.84 -50.28 30.56
N THR A 167 -52.32 -49.17 30.01
CA THR A 167 -53.73 -48.78 30.15
C THR A 167 -54.65 -49.71 29.38
N PHE A 168 -54.27 -50.20 28.19
CA PHE A 168 -55.03 -51.23 27.46
C PHE A 168 -55.10 -52.55 28.22
N LYS A 169 -54.02 -53.01 28.86
CA LYS A 169 -54.06 -54.20 29.74
C LYS A 169 -55.02 -54.01 30.93
N ASN A 170 -55.02 -52.82 31.53
CA ASN A 170 -55.92 -52.47 32.63
C ASN A 170 -57.38 -52.21 32.18
N LEU A 171 -57.59 -51.76 30.94
CA LEU A 171 -58.93 -51.62 30.37
C LEU A 171 -59.50 -52.99 30.03
N LYS A 172 -58.69 -53.91 29.49
CA LYS A 172 -59.11 -55.28 29.19
C LYS A 172 -59.48 -56.05 30.46
N SER A 173 -58.74 -55.86 31.57
CA SER A 173 -59.11 -56.43 32.87
C SER A 173 -60.36 -55.79 33.49
N LYS A 174 -60.57 -54.48 33.33
CA LYS A 174 -61.80 -53.80 33.77
C LYS A 174 -63.02 -54.15 32.91
N ILE A 175 -62.86 -54.33 31.60
CA ILE A 175 -63.93 -54.78 30.71
C ILE A 175 -64.34 -56.22 31.08
N ALA A 176 -63.37 -57.10 31.36
CA ALA A 176 -63.65 -58.43 31.88
C ALA A 176 -64.39 -58.42 33.24
N GLN A 177 -64.11 -57.46 34.13
CA GLN A 177 -64.85 -57.27 35.38
C GLN A 177 -66.23 -56.61 35.19
N SER A 178 -66.40 -55.76 34.17
CA SER A 178 -67.67 -55.05 33.93
C SER A 178 -68.73 -55.90 33.22
N GLN A 179 -68.36 -57.04 32.63
CA GLN A 179 -69.32 -58.00 32.08
C GLN A 179 -70.10 -58.78 33.15
N SER A 180 -69.83 -58.57 34.44
CA SER A 180 -70.58 -59.16 35.55
C SER A 180 -71.46 -58.18 36.36
N GLY A 181 -71.71 -56.95 35.89
CA GLY A 181 -72.43 -55.97 36.71
C GLY A 181 -73.14 -54.84 35.98
N LYS A 182 -74.46 -54.99 35.86
CA LYS A 182 -75.55 -53.99 35.70
C LYS A 182 -75.17 -52.59 35.14
N ALA A 183 -75.70 -52.34 33.94
CA ALA A 183 -75.75 -51.05 33.27
C ALA A 183 -76.30 -49.93 34.18
N ARG A 184 -75.49 -48.88 34.39
CA ARG A 184 -75.97 -47.57 34.84
C ARG A 184 -75.57 -46.51 33.82
N ASN A 185 -76.55 -45.67 33.51
CA ASN A 185 -76.49 -44.54 32.58
C ASN A 185 -75.33 -43.58 32.91
N PHE A 186 -74.29 -43.59 32.09
CA PHE A 186 -73.19 -42.64 32.15
C PHE A 186 -73.59 -41.36 31.40
N ARG A 187 -73.88 -40.27 32.14
CA ARG A 187 -73.93 -38.92 31.58
C ARG A 187 -72.50 -38.40 31.41
N GLY A 188 -72.11 -38.12 30.18
CA GLY A 188 -70.77 -37.64 29.84
C GLY A 188 -70.42 -36.32 30.55
N PRO A 189 -69.14 -36.12 30.93
CA PRO A 189 -68.70 -34.86 31.51
C PRO A 189 -68.71 -33.75 30.45
N LYS A 190 -69.40 -32.64 30.74
CA LYS A 190 -69.40 -31.44 29.90
C LYS A 190 -67.98 -30.88 29.76
N PRO A 191 -67.57 -30.42 28.56
CA PRO A 191 -66.23 -29.85 28.35
C PRO A 191 -66.07 -28.56 29.17
N LYS A 192 -65.05 -28.52 30.02
CA LYS A 192 -64.66 -27.31 30.77
C LYS A 192 -64.13 -26.28 29.77
N SER A 193 -64.74 -25.10 29.76
CA SER A 193 -64.35 -23.96 28.94
C SER A 193 -62.89 -23.56 29.22
N ILE A 194 -62.15 -23.33 28.13
CA ILE A 194 -60.73 -22.93 28.19
C ILE A 194 -60.64 -21.55 28.83
N PRO A 195 -59.82 -21.34 29.87
CA PRO A 195 -59.69 -20.04 30.51
C PRO A 195 -59.08 -19.02 29.54
N LYS A 196 -59.81 -17.91 29.33
CA LYS A 196 -59.47 -16.78 28.43
C LYS A 196 -58.12 -16.10 28.74
N THR A 197 -57.41 -16.51 29.79
CA THR A 197 -56.09 -16.00 30.17
C THR A 197 -54.95 -16.47 29.26
N ARG A 198 -55.10 -17.58 28.51
CA ARG A 198 -54.05 -18.07 27.60
C ARG A 198 -53.89 -17.21 26.35
N ALA A 199 -54.97 -16.63 25.83
CA ALA A 199 -54.93 -15.73 24.67
C ALA A 199 -54.19 -14.41 24.97
N ARG A 200 -54.33 -13.88 26.19
CA ARG A 200 -53.62 -12.65 26.61
C ARG A 200 -52.11 -12.85 26.73
N ARG A 201 -51.65 -14.06 27.11
CA ARG A 201 -50.22 -14.37 27.28
C ARG A 201 -49.47 -14.49 25.95
N MET A 202 -50.12 -14.98 24.88
CA MET A 202 -49.52 -15.04 23.55
C MET A 202 -49.38 -13.66 22.90
N ASN A 203 -50.29 -12.73 23.20
CA ASN A 203 -50.22 -11.36 22.64
C ASN A 203 -49.12 -10.51 23.28
N ILE A 204 -48.79 -10.73 24.56
CA ILE A 204 -47.68 -10.03 25.26
C ILE A 204 -46.30 -10.49 24.74
N MET A 205 -46.15 -11.76 24.37
CA MET A 205 -44.90 -12.28 23.81
C MET A 205 -44.61 -11.69 22.42
N ASN A 206 -45.61 -11.59 21.54
CA ASN A 206 -45.41 -11.04 20.19
C ASN A 206 -45.04 -9.54 20.20
N ASN A 207 -45.55 -8.76 21.16
CA ASN A 207 -45.19 -7.35 21.27
C ASN A 207 -43.76 -7.11 21.78
N LYS A 208 -43.22 -8.00 22.65
CA LYS A 208 -41.82 -7.94 23.11
C LYS A 208 -40.81 -8.27 22.00
N TYR A 209 -41.12 -9.21 21.10
CA TYR A 209 -40.24 -9.52 19.97
C TYR A 209 -40.22 -8.41 18.90
N SER A 210 -41.35 -7.71 18.69
CA SER A 210 -41.46 -6.55 17.80
C SER A 210 -40.60 -5.36 18.27
N THR A 211 -40.59 -5.06 19.58
CA THR A 211 -39.77 -3.98 20.16
C THR A 211 -38.28 -4.31 20.18
N LEU A 212 -37.89 -5.58 20.36
CA LEU A 212 -36.49 -6.01 20.32
C LEU A 212 -35.87 -5.99 18.91
N MET A 213 -36.68 -6.15 17.86
CA MET A 213 -36.18 -6.11 16.48
C MET A 213 -36.11 -4.69 15.89
N LYS A 214 -36.95 -3.74 16.36
CA LYS A 214 -36.89 -2.33 15.92
C LYS A 214 -35.71 -1.55 16.49
N ASN A 215 -35.14 -1.98 17.63
CA ASN A 215 -33.98 -1.35 18.26
C ASN A 215 -32.61 -1.87 17.78
N ARG A 216 -32.55 -2.74 16.77
CA ARG A 216 -31.27 -3.21 16.20
C ARG A 216 -30.69 -2.33 15.10
N ASN A 217 -31.47 -1.38 14.57
CA ASN A 217 -31.00 -0.45 13.53
C ASN A 217 -30.55 0.93 14.08
N SER A 218 -30.64 1.14 15.39
CA SER A 218 -30.12 2.34 16.09
C SER A 218 -28.98 1.95 17.03
N LEU A 219 -27.93 1.34 16.50
CA LEU A 219 -26.67 1.30 17.25
C LEU A 219 -26.10 2.73 17.28
N PRO A 220 -25.88 3.33 18.47
CA PRO A 220 -25.13 4.57 18.53
C PRO A 220 -23.74 4.28 17.95
N MET A 221 -23.33 5.07 16.97
CA MET A 221 -21.95 5.16 16.52
C MET A 221 -21.11 5.51 17.75
N VAL A 222 -20.49 4.49 18.35
CA VAL A 222 -19.53 4.67 19.43
C VAL A 222 -18.31 5.37 18.83
N ASN A 223 -18.33 6.70 18.88
CA ASN A 223 -17.14 7.52 18.83
C ASN A 223 -16.30 7.16 20.05
N LYS A 224 -15.40 6.18 19.89
CA LYS A 224 -14.27 5.96 20.81
C LYS A 224 -13.28 7.11 20.61
N SER A 225 -13.63 8.24 21.19
CA SER A 225 -12.69 9.31 21.48
C SER A 225 -12.02 9.01 22.82
N ARG A 226 -10.68 9.05 22.80
CA ARG A 226 -9.81 9.58 23.86
C ARG A 226 -9.66 8.84 25.20
N GLU A 227 -8.45 9.05 25.73
CA GLU A 227 -7.89 8.66 27.04
C GLU A 227 -7.39 7.20 27.09
N SER A 228 -6.09 6.92 26.96
CA SER A 228 -4.99 7.51 27.72
C SER A 228 -3.67 7.35 26.96
N ARG A 229 -3.04 8.47 26.58
CA ARG A 229 -1.62 8.51 26.27
C ARG A 229 -1.07 9.79 26.87
N SER A 230 -0.28 9.59 27.92
CA SER A 230 0.62 10.54 28.55
C SER A 230 1.23 11.49 27.52
N GLU A 231 1.11 12.78 27.83
CA GLU A 231 1.68 13.88 27.10
C GLU A 231 3.18 13.70 26.90
N VAL A 232 3.59 13.52 25.64
CA VAL A 232 4.91 13.96 25.19
C VAL A 232 4.63 15.06 24.18
N LYS A 233 4.72 16.32 24.64
CA LYS A 233 4.63 17.52 23.80
C LYS A 233 5.84 17.55 22.86
N ILE A 234 5.73 16.85 21.73
CA ILE A 234 6.61 17.09 20.57
C ILE A 234 5.89 18.10 19.68
N HIS A 235 6.30 19.36 19.80
CA HIS A 235 5.99 20.38 18.79
C HIS A 235 6.59 19.94 17.45
N ARG A 236 5.79 19.34 16.58
CA ARG A 236 6.11 19.15 15.16
C ARG A 236 5.10 19.90 14.31
N LYS A 237 5.40 21.18 14.09
CA LYS A 237 4.97 21.87 12.87
C LYS A 237 5.60 21.12 11.68
N LYS A 238 4.77 20.45 10.87
CA LYS A 238 5.08 20.00 9.51
C LYS A 238 3.82 20.32 8.71
N ASN A 239 3.68 21.49 8.09
CA ASN A 239 4.23 21.80 6.77
C ASN A 239 4.67 20.55 5.99
N ILE A 240 3.69 19.69 5.64
CA ILE A 240 3.85 18.69 4.59
C ILE A 240 3.47 19.40 3.31
N GLN A 241 4.37 20.25 2.81
CA GLN A 241 4.51 20.39 1.37
C GLN A 241 4.98 19.03 0.86
N SER A 242 4.20 18.46 -0.05
CA SER A 242 4.51 17.26 -0.80
C SER A 242 5.74 17.51 -1.70
N ASN A 243 6.93 17.54 -1.11
CA ASN A 243 8.19 17.41 -1.81
C ASN A 243 8.40 15.92 -2.13
N LEU A 244 7.60 15.40 -3.06
CA LEU A 244 8.06 14.31 -3.90
C LEU A 244 9.28 14.86 -4.65
N PRO A 245 10.45 14.20 -4.65
CA PRO A 245 11.51 14.57 -5.57
C PRO A 245 10.92 14.38 -6.97
N GLY A 246 10.54 15.49 -7.60
CA GLY A 246 10.15 15.52 -8.99
C GLY A 246 11.25 14.87 -9.82
N SER A 247 10.84 14.24 -10.92
CA SER A 247 11.72 13.70 -11.95
C SER A 247 12.92 14.61 -12.23
N LEU A 248 14.00 14.06 -12.80
CA LEU A 248 15.22 14.75 -13.24
C LEU A 248 15.02 16.22 -13.70
N LEU A 249 13.91 16.50 -14.39
CA LEU A 249 13.45 17.84 -14.80
C LEU A 249 13.29 18.89 -13.68
N HIS A 250 12.97 18.52 -12.44
CA HIS A 250 12.72 19.47 -11.36
C HIS A 250 14.00 19.98 -10.70
N VAL A 251 15.06 19.17 -10.68
CA VAL A 251 16.39 19.57 -10.16
C VAL A 251 17.08 20.52 -11.15
N MET A 252 16.86 20.36 -12.46
CA MET A 252 17.42 21.26 -13.49
C MET A 252 16.79 22.67 -13.49
N LYS A 253 15.57 22.84 -12.97
CA LYS A 253 14.83 24.13 -13.00
C LYS A 253 15.45 25.25 -12.15
N HIS A 254 16.19 24.92 -11.09
CA HIS A 254 16.64 25.94 -10.14
C HIS A 254 18.04 26.51 -10.40
N LYS A 255 18.86 25.90 -11.28
CA LYS A 255 20.24 26.37 -11.54
C LYS A 255 20.43 27.22 -12.80
N ALA A 256 19.49 27.23 -13.75
CA ALA A 256 19.74 27.84 -15.06
C ALA A 256 19.08 29.22 -15.33
N GLY A 257 18.14 29.70 -14.50
CA GLY A 257 17.50 31.01 -14.76
C GLY A 257 16.73 31.12 -16.10
N ILE A 258 16.50 30.01 -16.79
CA ILE A 258 15.81 29.96 -18.09
C ILE A 258 14.30 29.98 -17.85
N LYS A 259 13.65 31.11 -18.17
CA LYS A 259 12.18 31.21 -18.27
C LYS A 259 11.72 30.44 -19.52
N LEU A 260 11.29 29.19 -19.36
CA LEU A 260 10.63 28.46 -20.44
C LEU A 260 9.23 29.05 -20.72
N PRO A 261 8.79 29.11 -21.99
CA PRO A 261 7.47 29.59 -22.37
C PRO A 261 6.38 28.72 -21.75
N LYS A 262 5.37 29.36 -21.14
CA LYS A 262 4.17 28.71 -20.58
C LYS A 262 3.28 28.17 -21.70
N LYS A 263 3.70 27.11 -22.38
CA LYS A 263 2.79 26.30 -23.20
C LYS A 263 2.41 25.05 -22.40
N SER A 264 1.11 24.76 -22.38
CA SER A 264 0.46 23.77 -21.53
C SER A 264 0.97 22.36 -21.79
N LEU A 265 1.88 21.87 -20.95
CA LEU A 265 2.37 20.48 -20.90
C LEU A 265 1.31 19.50 -20.36
N HIS A 266 0.01 19.80 -20.48
CA HIS A 266 -1.00 19.02 -19.78
C HIS A 266 -1.34 17.68 -20.45
N ASN A 267 -0.86 17.39 -21.66
CA ASN A 267 -1.21 16.16 -22.39
C ASN A 267 -0.07 15.53 -23.22
N MET A 268 1.22 15.82 -22.93
CA MET A 268 2.30 15.11 -23.64
C MET A 268 2.54 13.72 -23.01
N SER A 269 2.32 12.68 -23.81
CA SER A 269 2.64 11.30 -23.46
C SER A 269 4.15 11.13 -23.30
N TYR A 270 4.58 10.25 -22.40
CA TYR A 270 6.00 9.98 -22.11
C TYR A 270 6.80 9.54 -23.34
N ASN A 271 6.12 9.09 -24.41
CA ASN A 271 6.74 8.71 -25.68
C ASN A 271 7.01 9.91 -26.62
N ASP A 272 6.25 11.01 -26.51
CA ASP A 272 6.38 12.15 -27.43
C ASP A 272 7.57 13.05 -27.07
N ALA A 273 8.06 12.97 -25.83
CA ALA A 273 9.22 13.72 -25.37
C ALA A 273 10.57 13.15 -25.83
N TYR A 274 10.61 11.87 -26.25
CA TYR A 274 11.84 11.22 -26.72
C TYR A 274 12.05 11.35 -28.24
N GLY A 275 10.99 11.51 -29.03
CA GLY A 275 11.12 11.70 -30.49
C GLY A 275 11.79 13.02 -30.88
N VAL A 276 11.58 14.09 -30.09
CA VAL A 276 12.12 15.42 -30.39
C VAL A 276 13.64 15.52 -30.18
N LEU A 277 14.26 14.59 -29.45
CA LEU A 277 15.71 14.59 -29.21
C LEU A 277 16.51 13.90 -30.33
N GLU A 278 15.92 12.96 -31.08
CA GLU A 278 16.60 12.32 -32.23
C GLU A 278 16.67 13.24 -33.46
N ASP A 279 15.70 14.14 -33.64
CA ASP A 279 15.67 15.09 -34.76
C ASP A 279 16.71 16.23 -34.63
N ILE A 280 17.14 16.55 -33.41
CA ILE A 280 18.19 17.57 -33.16
C ILE A 280 19.59 17.01 -33.45
N GLU A 281 19.83 15.72 -33.20
CA GLU A 281 21.12 15.09 -33.53
C GLU A 281 21.34 14.92 -35.04
N SER A 282 20.25 14.79 -35.81
CA SER A 282 20.31 14.72 -37.29
C SER A 282 20.62 16.06 -37.95
N SER A 283 20.28 17.20 -37.32
CA SER A 283 20.52 18.54 -37.86
C SER A 283 21.88 19.13 -37.45
N ALA A 284 22.45 18.71 -36.32
CA ALA A 284 23.76 19.21 -35.86
C ALA A 284 24.95 18.62 -36.65
N ASN A 285 24.81 17.44 -37.26
CA ASN A 285 25.89 16.79 -38.02
C ASN A 285 26.10 17.35 -39.45
N TYR A 286 25.23 18.22 -39.94
CA TYR A 286 25.39 18.83 -41.27
C TYR A 286 26.12 20.18 -41.28
N SER A 287 26.42 20.77 -40.11
CA SER A 287 27.09 22.08 -40.03
C SER A 287 28.60 22.02 -39.79
N SER A 288 29.20 20.82 -39.69
CA SER A 288 30.65 20.65 -39.43
C SER A 288 31.46 20.23 -40.68
N VAL A 289 30.83 20.26 -41.86
CA VAL A 289 31.48 19.97 -43.16
C VAL A 289 31.22 21.13 -44.11
N MET A 290 31.72 22.31 -43.76
CA MET A 290 32.05 23.47 -44.61
C MET A 290 33.02 24.34 -43.80
#